data_AF-B6TX80-F1
#
_entry.id   AF-B6TX80-F1
#
_cell.length_a   1.000
_cell.length_b   1.000
_cell.length_c   1.000
_cell.angle_alpha   90.00
_cell.angle_beta   90.00
_cell.angle_gamma   90.00
#
_symmetry.space_group_name_H-M   'P 1'
#
loop_
_entity.id
_entity.type
_entity.pdbx_description
1 polymer ?
#
loop_
_entity_poly.entity_id
_entity_poly.type
_entity_poly.pdbx_seq_one_letter_code
_entity_poly.pdbx_strand_id
1 'polypeptide(L)'
;MEDGDESAAAAAALGLSPQLFVNEVHGIIADISAEAFEYCLQAAAAPGVVGAATAAEKATDLQRGLNAIHHVVKDRLDKRMTNWEKFCYRHCFDVPEGFVAADDDSSCANESQKDGISDSDLDLELDSLRRKFGSANKESENLERELSSLERQATFKRRLDSSVSEIEKLFEEEMVQGVHLLMCLFKGFVGFL
;
A
#
# COMPACT_ATOMS: atom_id res chain seq x y z
N MET A 1 5.54 -16.80 -33.11
CA MET A 1 5.36 -17.52 -31.84
C MET A 1 6.73 -18.07 -31.49
N GLU A 2 7.61 -17.22 -30.94
CA GLU A 2 9.01 -17.58 -30.61
C GLU A 2 9.49 -16.94 -29.30
N ASP A 3 8.73 -16.02 -28.69
CA ASP A 3 9.12 -15.34 -27.43
C ASP A 3 9.16 -16.24 -26.17
N GLY A 4 8.70 -17.50 -26.29
CA GLY A 4 8.57 -18.42 -25.15
C GLY A 4 9.89 -19.09 -24.75
N ASP A 5 10.80 -19.30 -25.70
CA ASP A 5 12.02 -20.10 -25.49
C ASP A 5 13.16 -19.25 -24.92
N GLU A 6 13.32 -18.01 -25.43
CA GLU A 6 14.34 -17.06 -24.97
C GLU A 6 14.14 -16.65 -23.50
N SER A 7 12.89 -16.43 -23.08
CA SER A 7 12.58 -16.08 -21.68
C SER A 7 12.82 -17.24 -20.71
N ALA A 8 12.72 -18.50 -21.16
CA ALA A 8 12.97 -19.67 -20.34
C ALA A 8 14.48 -19.92 -20.18
N ALA A 9 15.25 -19.74 -21.27
CA ALA A 9 16.71 -19.82 -21.25
C ALA A 9 17.33 -18.77 -20.31
N ALA A 10 16.85 -17.52 -20.38
CA ALA A 10 17.30 -16.45 -19.49
C ALA A 10 17.01 -16.76 -18.02
N ALA A 11 15.84 -17.35 -17.72
CA ALA A 11 15.48 -17.72 -16.36
C ALA A 11 16.38 -18.83 -15.80
N ALA A 12 16.70 -19.84 -16.61
CA ALA A 12 17.61 -20.91 -16.23
C ALA A 12 19.05 -20.40 -16.03
N ALA A 13 19.53 -19.52 -16.92
CA ALA A 13 20.89 -18.97 -16.84
C ALA A 13 21.09 -18.01 -15.66
N LEU A 14 20.08 -17.21 -15.33
CA LEU A 14 20.18 -16.13 -14.34
C LEU A 14 19.58 -16.50 -12.97
N GLY A 15 18.85 -17.62 -12.87
CA GLY A 15 18.16 -18.03 -11.65
C GLY A 15 17.05 -17.08 -11.21
N LEU A 16 16.54 -16.25 -12.12
CA LEU A 16 15.48 -15.26 -11.86
C LEU A 16 14.56 -15.16 -13.06
N SER A 17 13.28 -14.81 -12.85
CA SER A 17 12.38 -14.52 -13.96
C SER A 17 12.60 -13.07 -14.42
N PRO A 18 13.05 -12.83 -15.67
CA PRO A 18 13.25 -11.47 -16.19
C PRO A 18 11.99 -10.61 -16.10
N GLN A 19 10.83 -11.19 -16.39
CA GLN A 19 9.55 -10.49 -16.33
C GLN A 19 9.17 -10.10 -14.91
N LEU A 20 9.32 -11.00 -13.93
CA LEU A 20 9.01 -10.67 -12.54
C LEU A 20 9.93 -9.56 -12.02
N PHE A 21 11.22 -9.64 -12.32
CA PHE A 21 12.19 -8.62 -11.91
C PHE A 21 11.85 -7.24 -12.47
N VAL A 22 11.57 -7.14 -13.78
CA VAL A 22 11.19 -5.87 -14.43
C VAL A 22 9.91 -5.32 -13.79
N ASN A 23 8.89 -6.16 -13.61
CA ASN A 23 7.62 -5.74 -13.02
C ASN A 23 7.79 -5.23 -11.58
N GLU A 24 8.64 -5.87 -10.79
CA GLU A 24 8.93 -5.45 -9.42
C GLU A 24 9.61 -4.07 -9.39
N VAL A 25 10.62 -3.84 -10.25
CA VAL A 25 11.27 -2.53 -10.37
C VAL A 25 10.28 -1.45 -10.83
N HIS A 26 9.39 -1.79 -11.78
CA HIS A 26 8.31 -0.89 -12.18
C HIS A 26 7.37 -0.54 -11.02
N GLY A 27 7.01 -1.53 -10.19
CA GLY A 27 6.20 -1.33 -8.99
C GLY A 27 6.86 -0.37 -8.01
N ILE A 28 8.12 -0.62 -7.64
CA ILE A 28 8.88 0.23 -6.70
C ILE A 28 8.94 1.69 -7.19
N ILE A 29 9.22 1.90 -8.48
CA ILE A 29 9.32 3.24 -9.05
C ILE A 29 7.96 3.94 -9.08
N ALA A 30 6.88 3.20 -9.35
CA ALA A 30 5.52 3.73 -9.29
C ALA A 30 5.14 4.16 -7.87
N ASP A 31 5.45 3.34 -6.87
CA ASP A 31 5.18 3.62 -5.45
C ASP A 31 5.94 4.86 -4.98
N ILE A 32 7.25 4.93 -5.22
CA ILE A 32 8.08 6.10 -4.87
C ILE A 32 7.53 7.38 -5.52
N SER A 33 7.10 7.29 -6.79
CA SER A 33 6.56 8.45 -7.51
C SER A 33 5.23 8.92 -6.94
N ALA A 34 4.36 7.98 -6.56
CA ALA A 34 3.08 8.29 -5.93
C ALA A 34 3.28 8.92 -4.55
N GLU A 35 4.15 8.34 -3.71
CA GLU A 35 4.46 8.86 -2.38
C GLU A 35 5.06 10.26 -2.42
N ALA A 36 6.01 10.52 -3.35
CA ALA A 36 6.60 11.83 -3.52
C ALA A 36 5.56 12.89 -3.92
N PHE A 37 4.60 12.52 -4.76
CA PHE A 37 3.54 13.43 -5.15
C PHE A 37 2.55 13.71 -4.03
N GLU A 38 2.15 12.67 -3.29
CA GLU A 38 1.31 12.77 -2.09
C GLU A 38 1.93 13.71 -1.07
N TYR A 39 3.25 13.59 -0.82
CA TYR A 39 4.00 14.51 0.03
C TYR A 39 3.90 15.97 -0.46
N CYS A 40 4.05 16.22 -1.76
CA CYS A 40 3.91 17.58 -2.31
C CYS A 40 2.51 18.16 -2.10
N LEU A 41 1.46 17.35 -2.25
CA LEU A 41 0.08 17.78 -1.99
C LEU A 41 -0.14 18.12 -0.51
N GLN A 42 0.36 17.28 0.39
CA GLN A 42 0.28 17.52 1.84
C GLN A 42 1.05 18.79 2.24
N ALA A 43 2.25 18.98 1.69
CA ALA A 43 3.05 20.17 1.93
C ALA A 43 2.33 21.45 1.42
N ALA A 44 1.65 21.36 0.28
CA ALA A 44 0.87 22.47 -0.28
C ALA A 44 -0.39 22.81 0.53
N ALA A 45 -0.98 21.81 1.20
CA ALA A 45 -2.13 21.99 2.09
C ALA A 45 -1.74 22.51 3.49
N ALA A 46 -0.45 22.65 3.79
CA ALA A 46 0.01 23.07 5.10
C ALA A 46 -0.43 24.51 5.45
N PRO A 47 -0.78 24.79 6.73
CA PRO A 47 -1.18 26.12 7.17
C PRO A 47 -0.09 27.17 6.87
N GLY A 48 -0.49 28.27 6.23
CA GLY A 48 0.41 29.38 5.91
C GLY A 48 1.01 29.36 4.50
N VAL A 49 0.85 28.27 3.73
CA VAL A 49 1.27 28.21 2.32
C VAL A 49 0.39 29.09 1.43
N VAL A 50 -0.91 29.12 1.71
CA VAL A 50 -1.87 29.91 0.95
C VAL A 50 -2.46 30.99 1.87
N GLY A 51 -2.02 32.24 1.67
CA GLY A 51 -2.41 33.37 2.54
C GLY A 51 -3.93 33.61 2.62
N ALA A 52 -4.40 34.02 3.80
CA ALA A 52 -5.81 34.03 4.21
C ALA A 52 -6.79 34.80 3.29
N ALA A 53 -6.35 35.88 2.65
CA ALA A 53 -7.25 36.78 1.91
C ALA A 53 -7.80 36.21 0.59
N THR A 54 -7.19 35.15 0.05
CA THR A 54 -7.55 34.51 -1.25
C THR A 54 -7.30 32.99 -1.21
N ALA A 55 -7.39 32.39 -0.01
CA ALA A 55 -6.89 31.05 0.26
C ALA A 55 -7.55 29.94 -0.59
N ALA A 56 -8.84 30.05 -0.90
CA ALA A 56 -9.57 29.02 -1.64
C ALA A 56 -9.20 28.96 -3.14
N GLU A 57 -9.19 30.11 -3.82
CA GLU A 57 -8.81 30.18 -5.25
C GLU A 57 -7.32 29.84 -5.43
N LYS A 58 -6.46 30.36 -4.56
CA LYS A 58 -5.02 30.05 -4.64
C LYS A 58 -4.71 28.59 -4.30
N ALA A 59 -5.46 27.94 -3.41
CA ALA A 59 -5.29 26.52 -3.11
C ALA A 59 -5.70 25.65 -4.30
N THR A 60 -6.80 25.98 -4.97
CA THR A 60 -7.27 25.24 -6.16
C THR A 60 -6.33 25.43 -7.35
N ASP A 61 -5.82 26.65 -7.57
CA ASP A 61 -4.81 26.91 -8.61
C ASP A 61 -3.47 26.20 -8.32
N LEU A 62 -3.04 26.16 -7.06
CA LEU A 62 -1.83 25.44 -6.64
C LEU A 62 -1.99 23.93 -6.85
N GLN A 63 -3.11 23.35 -6.44
CA GLN A 63 -3.40 21.93 -6.68
C GLN A 63 -3.43 21.60 -8.18
N ARG A 64 -4.03 22.48 -9.00
CA ARG A 64 -4.02 22.33 -10.46
C ARG A 64 -2.60 22.35 -11.03
N GLY A 65 -1.77 23.28 -10.57
CA GLY A 65 -0.36 23.38 -10.97
C GLY A 65 0.45 22.13 -10.60
N LEU A 66 0.27 21.64 -9.37
CA LEU A 66 0.92 20.42 -8.90
C LEU A 66 0.52 19.19 -9.72
N ASN A 67 -0.78 19.03 -10.01
CA ASN A 67 -1.27 17.96 -10.88
C ASN A 67 -0.66 18.03 -12.29
N ALA A 68 -0.52 19.23 -12.86
CA ALA A 68 0.10 19.41 -14.17
C ALA A 68 1.60 19.03 -14.16
N ILE A 69 2.34 19.45 -13.13
CA ILE A 69 3.76 19.07 -12.97
C ILE A 69 3.89 17.55 -12.81
N HIS A 70 3.07 16.95 -11.96
CA HIS A 70 3.05 15.51 -11.74
C HIS A 70 2.78 14.74 -13.04
N HIS A 71 1.81 15.17 -13.85
CA HIS A 71 1.56 14.56 -15.15
C HIS A 71 2.78 14.61 -16.07
N VAL A 72 3.47 15.76 -16.15
CA VAL A 72 4.67 15.90 -16.99
C VAL A 72 5.81 15.01 -16.51
N VAL A 73 6.01 14.93 -15.20
CA VAL A 73 7.03 14.07 -14.58
C VAL A 73 6.71 12.60 -14.83
N LYS A 74 5.46 12.19 -14.59
CA LYS A 74 4.97 10.83 -14.80
C LYS A 74 5.15 10.41 -16.25
N ASP A 75 4.69 11.20 -17.22
CA ASP A 75 4.86 10.88 -18.65
C ASP A 75 6.33 10.68 -19.05
N ARG A 76 7.21 11.53 -18.52
CA ARG A 76 8.66 11.44 -18.77
C ARG A 76 9.25 10.20 -18.15
N LEU A 77 8.85 9.87 -16.92
CA LEU A 77 9.29 8.69 -16.20
C LEU A 77 8.80 7.42 -16.89
N ASP A 78 7.52 7.33 -17.22
CA ASP A 78 6.91 6.19 -17.92
C ASP A 78 7.64 5.92 -19.24
N LYS A 79 7.92 6.96 -20.03
CA LYS A 79 8.71 6.82 -21.26
C LYS A 79 10.12 6.29 -21.01
N ARG A 80 10.79 6.75 -19.95
CA ARG A 80 12.13 6.27 -19.58
C ARG A 80 12.08 4.83 -19.09
N MET A 81 11.06 4.46 -18.33
CA MET A 81 10.85 3.10 -17.86
C MET A 81 10.59 2.13 -19.00
N THR A 82 9.74 2.47 -19.97
CA THR A 82 9.55 1.65 -21.18
C THR A 82 10.85 1.45 -21.97
N ASN A 83 11.70 2.48 -22.05
CA ASN A 83 12.99 2.35 -22.73
C ASN A 83 13.99 1.49 -21.94
N TRP A 84 14.01 1.64 -20.61
CA TRP A 84 14.81 0.84 -19.72
C TRP A 84 14.41 -0.64 -19.77
N GLU A 85 13.11 -0.93 -19.74
CA GLU A 85 12.56 -2.28 -19.89
C GLU A 85 13.02 -2.93 -21.20
N LYS A 86 12.87 -2.22 -22.33
CA LYS A 86 13.35 -2.70 -23.64
C LYS A 86 14.84 -2.93 -23.66
N PHE A 87 15.62 -2.09 -22.98
CA PHE A 87 17.06 -2.26 -22.86
C PHE A 87 17.40 -3.53 -22.06
N CYS A 88 16.71 -3.77 -20.95
CA CYS A 88 16.89 -4.96 -20.12
C CYS A 88 16.65 -6.25 -20.90
N TYR A 89 15.54 -6.35 -21.63
CA TYR A 89 15.25 -7.56 -22.41
C TYR A 89 16.23 -7.77 -23.57
N ARG A 90 16.78 -6.71 -24.16
CA ARG A 90 17.71 -6.82 -25.29
C ARG A 90 19.15 -7.09 -24.89
N HIS A 91 19.56 -6.72 -23.69
CA HIS A 91 20.98 -6.66 -23.34
C HIS A 91 21.33 -7.21 -21.96
N CYS A 92 20.41 -7.15 -21.01
CA CYS A 92 20.66 -7.66 -19.65
C CYS A 92 20.21 -9.11 -19.49
N PHE A 93 19.11 -9.48 -20.17
CA PHE A 93 18.50 -10.80 -20.08
C PHE A 93 18.67 -11.63 -21.35
N ASP A 94 19.39 -11.11 -22.34
CA ASP A 94 19.72 -11.83 -23.55
C ASP A 94 20.77 -12.90 -23.25
N VAL A 95 20.51 -14.14 -23.66
CA VAL A 95 21.42 -15.26 -23.44
C VAL A 95 22.24 -15.45 -24.71
N PRO A 96 23.58 -15.28 -24.66
CA PRO A 96 24.42 -15.42 -25.83
C PRO A 96 24.25 -16.78 -26.51
N GLU A 97 24.20 -16.78 -27.84
CA GLU A 97 24.06 -17.99 -28.64
C GLU A 97 25.19 -18.99 -28.32
N GLY A 98 24.82 -20.20 -27.89
CA GLY A 98 25.76 -21.24 -27.45
C GLY A 98 26.08 -21.24 -25.94
N PHE A 99 25.47 -20.36 -25.15
CA PHE A 99 25.48 -20.49 -23.69
C PHE A 99 24.61 -21.68 -23.27
N VAL A 100 25.25 -22.71 -22.75
CA VAL A 100 24.57 -23.83 -22.09
C VAL A 100 24.57 -23.47 -20.61
N ALA A 101 23.39 -23.14 -20.07
CA ALA A 101 23.22 -23.08 -18.62
C ALA A 101 23.70 -24.42 -18.06
N ALA A 102 24.54 -24.40 -17.03
CA ALA A 102 25.01 -25.64 -16.43
C ALA A 102 23.77 -26.48 -16.14
N ASP A 103 23.66 -27.63 -16.82
CA ASP A 103 22.66 -28.60 -16.46
C ASP A 103 22.83 -28.81 -14.95
N ASP A 104 21.72 -28.86 -14.23
CA ASP A 104 21.67 -29.12 -12.80
C ASP A 104 22.07 -30.59 -12.50
N ASP A 105 23.02 -31.12 -13.29
CA ASP A 105 23.82 -32.30 -13.01
C ASP A 105 24.70 -31.95 -11.82
N SER A 106 24.10 -32.15 -10.66
CA SER A 106 24.66 -32.57 -9.38
C SER A 106 25.81 -33.59 -9.55
N SER A 107 26.91 -33.15 -10.13
CA SER A 107 28.11 -33.95 -10.38
C SER A 107 29.31 -33.04 -10.69
N CYS A 108 29.50 -31.94 -9.94
CA CYS A 108 30.86 -31.49 -9.68
C CYS A 108 31.40 -32.29 -8.48
N ALA A 109 31.78 -33.53 -8.78
CA ALA A 109 32.39 -34.41 -7.80
C ALA A 109 33.76 -33.83 -7.39
N ASN A 110 33.95 -33.82 -6.07
CA ASN A 110 35.21 -33.78 -5.34
C ASN A 110 35.79 -32.39 -5.09
N GLU A 111 35.34 -31.71 -4.02
CA GLU A 111 36.21 -31.34 -2.90
C GLU A 111 35.41 -31.38 -1.59
N SER A 112 36.04 -31.92 -0.55
CA SER A 112 35.44 -32.41 0.68
C SER A 112 34.82 -31.33 1.56
N GLN A 113 33.52 -31.45 1.84
CA GLN A 113 33.03 -31.22 3.20
C GLN A 113 31.90 -32.21 3.51
N LYS A 114 32.27 -33.29 4.22
CA LYS A 114 31.36 -34.21 4.89
C LYS A 114 30.68 -33.44 6.03
N ASP A 115 29.64 -32.70 5.69
CA ASP A 115 28.54 -32.40 6.62
C ASP A 115 27.25 -32.56 5.81
N GLY A 116 27.11 -33.78 5.28
CA GLY A 116 26.05 -34.13 4.34
C GLY A 116 24.77 -34.34 5.12
N ILE A 117 23.94 -33.30 5.14
CA ILE A 117 22.50 -33.45 5.37
C ILE A 117 22.04 -34.52 4.38
N SER A 118 21.59 -35.67 4.91
CA SER A 118 21.16 -36.77 4.07
C SER A 118 19.84 -36.41 3.37
N ASP A 119 19.52 -37.01 2.23
CA ASP A 119 18.21 -36.83 1.59
C ASP A 119 17.04 -37.07 2.58
N SER A 120 17.21 -38.01 3.50
CA SER A 120 16.25 -38.24 4.58
C SER A 120 16.13 -37.07 5.57
N ASP A 121 17.20 -36.33 5.83
CA ASP A 121 17.15 -35.14 6.69
C ASP A 121 16.44 -33.98 5.96
N LEU A 122 16.65 -33.85 4.64
CA LEU A 122 15.93 -32.89 3.80
C LEU A 122 14.42 -33.19 3.77
N ASP A 123 14.04 -34.46 3.63
CA ASP A 123 12.63 -34.88 3.70
C ASP A 123 12.00 -34.54 5.05
N LEU A 124 12.73 -34.76 6.15
CA LEU A 124 12.28 -34.41 7.50
C LEU A 124 12.12 -32.89 7.67
N GLU A 125 13.03 -32.09 7.12
CA GLU A 125 12.92 -30.63 7.11
C GLU A 125 11.75 -30.14 6.27
N LEU A 126 11.53 -30.72 5.09
CA LEU A 126 10.42 -30.39 4.21
C LEU A 126 9.08 -30.68 4.88
N ASP A 127 8.96 -31.84 5.53
CA ASP A 127 7.76 -32.18 6.30
C ASP A 127 7.58 -31.27 7.53
N SER A 128 8.68 -30.86 8.17
CA SER A 128 8.66 -29.86 9.23
C SER A 128 8.15 -28.51 8.70
N LEU A 129 8.62 -28.08 7.53
CA LEU A 129 8.20 -26.84 6.88
C LEU A 129 6.72 -26.90 6.47
N ARG A 130 6.26 -28.01 5.89
CA ARG A 130 4.84 -28.22 5.55
C ARG A 130 3.95 -28.14 6.78
N ARG A 131 4.36 -28.76 7.90
CA ARG A 131 3.64 -28.65 9.18
C ARG A 131 3.62 -27.20 9.69
N LYS A 132 4.76 -26.49 9.66
CA LYS A 132 4.84 -25.07 10.05
C LYS A 132 3.94 -24.19 9.18
N PHE A 133 3.96 -24.39 7.86
CA PHE A 133 3.12 -23.67 6.92
C PHE A 133 1.63 -23.92 7.19
N GLY A 134 1.23 -25.18 7.40
CA GLY A 134 -0.15 -25.53 7.77
C GLY A 134 -0.59 -24.89 9.09
N SER A 135 0.30 -24.84 10.09
CA SER A 135 0.04 -24.16 11.36
C SER A 135 -0.12 -22.65 11.18
N ALA A 136 0.80 -22.00 10.45
CA ALA A 136 0.77 -20.57 10.18
C ALA A 136 -0.46 -20.17 9.35
N ASN A 137 -0.87 -20.98 8.38
CA ASN A 137 -2.08 -20.75 7.60
C ASN A 137 -3.33 -20.77 8.50
N LYS A 138 -3.42 -21.75 9.41
CA LYS A 138 -4.54 -21.83 10.38
C LYS A 138 -4.57 -20.65 11.35
N GLU A 139 -3.40 -20.17 11.76
CA GLU A 139 -3.27 -18.96 12.56
C GLU A 139 -3.71 -17.71 11.77
N SER A 140 -3.31 -17.60 10.51
CA SER A 140 -3.75 -16.51 9.61
C SER A 140 -5.26 -16.47 9.46
N GLU A 141 -5.91 -17.62 9.20
CA GLU A 141 -7.37 -17.75 9.16
C GLU A 141 -8.03 -17.37 10.49
N ASN A 142 -7.35 -17.61 11.62
CA ASN A 142 -7.84 -17.20 12.94
C ASN A 142 -7.78 -15.68 13.12
N LEU A 143 -6.64 -15.09 12.80
CA LEU A 143 -6.44 -13.64 12.87
C LEU A 143 -7.40 -12.89 11.95
N GLU A 144 -7.67 -13.39 10.75
CA GLU A 144 -8.64 -12.79 9.83
C GLU A 144 -10.07 -12.81 10.41
N ARG A 145 -10.45 -13.91 11.08
CA ARG A 145 -11.72 -13.99 11.82
C ARG A 145 -11.78 -13.00 12.97
N GLU A 146 -10.68 -12.82 13.71
CA GLU A 146 -10.59 -11.85 14.80
C GLU A 146 -10.68 -10.40 14.29
N LEU A 147 -9.94 -10.06 13.23
CA LEU A 147 -10.02 -8.76 12.55
C LEU A 147 -11.45 -8.44 12.10
N SER A 148 -12.10 -9.41 11.45
CA SER A 148 -13.50 -9.27 11.01
C SER A 148 -14.46 -9.06 12.20
N SER A 149 -14.18 -9.66 13.36
CA SER A 149 -14.96 -9.46 14.57
C SER A 149 -14.74 -8.05 15.16
N LEU A 150 -13.48 -7.63 15.27
CA LEU A 150 -13.06 -6.32 15.75
C LEU A 150 -13.63 -5.18 14.89
N GLU A 151 -13.65 -5.34 13.56
CA GLU A 151 -14.23 -4.34 12.66
C GLU A 151 -15.75 -4.17 12.88
N ARG A 152 -16.49 -5.27 13.06
CA ARG A 152 -17.92 -5.21 13.42
C ARG A 152 -18.13 -4.54 14.77
N GLN A 153 -17.26 -4.77 15.74
CA GLN A 153 -17.33 -4.10 17.03
C GLN A 153 -17.02 -2.60 16.92
N ALA A 154 -15.99 -2.21 16.17
CA ALA A 154 -15.61 -0.82 15.98
C ALA A 154 -16.70 -0.02 15.24
N THR A 155 -17.32 -0.62 14.22
CA THR A 155 -18.45 -0.01 13.51
C THR A 155 -19.68 0.13 14.41
N PHE A 156 -19.99 -0.87 15.24
CA PHE A 156 -21.06 -0.77 16.22
C PHE A 156 -20.79 0.33 17.27
N LYS A 157 -19.58 0.38 17.83
CA LYS A 157 -19.17 1.42 18.78
C LYS A 157 -19.31 2.82 18.16
N ARG A 158 -18.81 3.02 16.94
CA ARG A 158 -18.95 4.30 16.22
C ARG A 158 -20.41 4.73 16.07
N ARG A 159 -21.31 3.77 15.80
CA ARG A 159 -22.76 4.05 15.73
C ARG A 159 -23.33 4.46 17.08
N LEU A 160 -22.96 3.77 18.16
CA LEU A 160 -23.37 4.15 19.51
C LEU A 160 -22.87 5.54 19.89
N ASP A 161 -21.58 5.83 19.67
CA ASP A 161 -20.99 7.14 19.96
C ASP A 161 -21.72 8.25 19.20
N SER A 162 -22.09 8.02 17.94
CA SER A 162 -22.90 8.95 17.15
C SER A 162 -24.30 9.17 17.75
N SER A 163 -24.98 8.10 18.16
CA SER A 163 -26.31 8.22 18.78
C SER A 163 -26.27 8.92 20.14
N VAL A 164 -25.22 8.68 20.95
CA VAL A 164 -25.02 9.38 22.23
C VAL A 164 -24.80 10.86 21.99
N SER A 165 -23.94 11.23 21.04
CA SER A 165 -23.69 12.63 20.69
C SER A 165 -24.96 13.33 20.18
N GLU A 166 -25.82 12.64 19.44
CA GLU A 166 -27.12 13.17 19.00
C GLU A 166 -28.06 13.43 20.19
N ILE A 167 -28.14 12.49 21.15
CA ILE A 167 -28.93 12.66 22.37
C ILE A 167 -28.41 13.82 23.22
N GLU A 168 -27.09 13.94 23.39
CA GLU A 168 -26.45 15.06 24.11
C GLU A 168 -26.84 16.40 23.48
N LYS A 169 -26.79 16.49 22.16
CA LYS A 169 -27.17 17.70 21.43
C LYS A 169 -28.65 18.06 21.64
N LEU A 170 -29.55 17.08 21.59
CA LEU A 170 -30.98 17.30 21.85
C LEU A 170 -31.22 17.83 23.27
N PHE A 171 -30.49 17.31 24.25
CA PHE A 171 -30.59 17.78 25.64
C PHE A 171 -30.07 19.21 25.80
N GLU A 172 -28.95 19.56 25.16
CA GLU A 172 -28.45 20.94 25.15
C GLU A 172 -29.46 21.90 24.50
N GLU A 173 -30.05 21.52 23.36
CA GLU A 173 -31.08 22.30 22.67
C GLU A 173 -32.33 22.51 23.54
N GLU A 174 -32.80 21.46 24.24
CA GLU A 174 -33.94 21.53 25.15
C GLU A 174 -33.66 22.44 26.36
N MET A 175 -32.47 22.32 26.98
CA MET A 175 -32.09 23.18 28.10
C MET A 175 -32.00 24.65 27.70
N VAL A 176 -31.45 24.96 26.52
CA VAL A 176 -31.39 26.34 26.00
C VAL A 176 -32.79 26.92 25.79
N GLN A 177 -33.72 26.13 25.23
CA GLN A 177 -35.11 26.56 25.07
C GLN A 177 -35.82 26.78 26.42
N GLY A 178 -35.63 25.88 27.38
CA GLY A 178 -36.21 25.98 28.72
C GLY A 178 -35.73 27.22 29.48
N VAL A 179 -34.42 27.50 29.45
CA VAL A 179 -33.84 28.70 30.07
C VAL A 179 -34.36 29.98 29.39
N HIS A 180 -34.49 29.97 28.06
CA HIS A 180 -35.06 31.10 27.32
C HIS A 180 -36.52 31.37 27.74
N LEU A 181 -37.35 30.34 27.85
CA LEU A 181 -38.75 30.48 28.31
C LEU A 181 -38.84 31.06 29.72
N LEU A 182 -37.99 30.59 30.64
CA LEU A 182 -37.95 31.08 32.02
C LEU A 182 -37.57 32.56 32.07
N MET A 183 -36.57 32.99 31.28
CA MET A 183 -36.18 34.39 31.16
C MET A 183 -37.31 35.28 30.60
N CYS A 184 -38.07 34.79 29.62
CA CYS A 184 -39.24 35.49 29.09
C CYS A 184 -40.34 35.69 30.14
N LEU A 185 -40.66 34.65 30.91
CA LEU A 185 -41.65 34.72 31.99
C LEU A 185 -41.21 35.69 33.09
N PHE A 186 -39.94 35.65 33.49
CA PHE A 186 -39.40 36.54 34.53
C PHE A 186 -39.44 38.01 34.10
N LYS A 187 -39.09 38.33 32.85
CA LYS A 187 -39.22 39.68 32.29
C LYS A 187 -40.69 40.14 32.23
N GLY A 188 -41.61 39.26 31.87
CA GLY A 188 -43.04 39.56 31.85
C GLY A 188 -43.60 39.87 33.24
N PHE A 189 -43.13 39.15 34.27
CA PHE A 189 -43.56 39.37 35.65
C PHE A 189 -42.99 40.67 36.25
N VAL A 190 -41.73 41.00 35.98
CA VAL A 190 -41.09 42.25 36.45
C VAL A 190 -41.65 43.49 35.72
N GLY A 191 -42.09 43.35 34.46
CA GLY A 191 -42.75 44.45 33.73
C GLY A 191 -44.19 44.73 34.17
N PHE A 192 -44.78 43.90 35.04
CA PHE A 192 -46.16 44.02 35.52
C PHE A 192 -46.25 44.55 36.97
N LEU A 193 -45.13 44.60 37.70
CA LEU A 193 -44.98 45.18 39.05
C LEU A 193 -44.51 46.64 38.98
#